data_AF-A0A7L1MZE3-F1
#
_entry.id   AF-A0A7L1MZE3-F1
#
_cell.length_a   1.000
_cell.length_b   1.000
_cell.length_c   1.000
_cell.angle_alpha   90.00
_cell.angle_beta   90.00
_cell.angle_gamma   90.00
#
_symmetry.space_group_name_H-M   'P 1'
#
loop_
_entity.id
_entity.type
_entity.pdbx_description
1 polymer ?
#
loop_
_entity_poly.entity_id
_entity_poly.type
_entity_poly.pdbx_seq_one_letter_code
_entity_poly.pdbx_strand_id
1 'polypeptide(L)'
;SIVLAPPEWPLSDDTVLHLATAEGLATGLEGDALLQELARRYVAAMGDMEGRKPGPTSILGTSQLRPGEPGGYRIPFNPTGTGCGAAMRSLAIGLRW
;
A
#
# COMPACT_ATOMS: atom_id res chain seq x y z
N SER A 1 3.22 -14.47 8.68
CA SER A 1 2.45 -13.22 8.53
C SER A 1 2.61 -12.42 9.80
N ILE A 2 2.68 -11.09 9.71
CA ILE A 2 2.60 -10.21 10.89
C ILE A 2 1.12 -10.08 11.25
N VAL A 3 0.77 -10.24 12.53
CA VAL A 3 -0.61 -10.12 13.03
C VAL A 3 -0.70 -8.85 13.89
N LEU A 4 -1.64 -7.96 13.57
CA LEU A 4 -1.78 -6.64 14.20
C LEU A 4 -3.01 -6.62 15.12
N ALA A 5 -2.81 -6.80 16.42
CA ALA A 5 -3.91 -6.66 17.39
C ALA A 5 -3.43 -6.20 18.80
N PRO A 6 -3.12 -4.91 19.00
CA PRO A 6 -3.17 -4.32 20.34
C PRO A 6 -4.66 -4.23 20.75
N PRO A 7 -5.08 -4.84 21.88
CA PRO A 7 -6.49 -5.17 22.12
C PRO A 7 -7.45 -3.99 22.30
N GLU A 8 -6.96 -2.74 22.42
CA GLU A 8 -7.79 -1.58 22.73
C GLU A 8 -7.67 -0.42 21.72
N TRP A 9 -6.61 -0.41 20.88
CA TRP A 9 -6.28 0.70 19.97
C TRP A 9 -5.82 0.13 18.64
N PRO A 10 -6.74 -0.14 17.69
CA PRO A 10 -6.36 -0.71 16.40
C PRO A 10 -5.47 0.27 15.64
N LEU A 11 -4.49 -0.27 14.92
CA LEU A 11 -3.63 0.50 14.04
C LEU A 11 -4.45 1.10 12.89
N SER A 12 -4.06 2.28 12.40
CA SER A 12 -4.72 2.94 11.26
C SER A 12 -4.32 2.31 9.91
N ASP A 13 -4.93 2.82 8.83
CA ASP A 13 -4.56 2.49 7.46
C ASP A 13 -3.09 2.83 7.15
N ASP A 14 -2.51 3.86 7.79
CA ASP A 14 -1.08 4.18 7.68
C ASP A 14 -0.21 2.95 7.93
N THR A 15 -0.44 2.26 9.05
CA THR A 15 0.43 1.15 9.46
C THR A 15 0.18 -0.08 8.59
N VAL A 16 -1.07 -0.37 8.27
CA VAL A 16 -1.43 -1.49 7.38
C VAL A 16 -0.77 -1.33 6.00
N LEU A 17 -0.85 -0.14 5.41
CA LEU A 17 -0.24 0.13 4.10
C LEU A 17 1.27 0.26 4.17
N HIS A 18 1.82 0.79 5.26
CA HIS A 18 3.26 0.81 5.48
C HIS A 18 3.85 -0.61 5.58
N LEU A 19 3.18 -1.51 6.29
CA LEU A 19 3.57 -2.92 6.35
C LEU A 19 3.44 -3.60 4.98
N ALA A 20 2.39 -3.30 4.21
CA ALA A 20 2.28 -3.78 2.84
C ALA A 20 3.49 -3.35 1.98
N THR A 21 3.99 -2.12 2.15
CA THR A 21 5.24 -1.67 1.51
C THR A 21 6.43 -2.49 2.00
N ALA A 22 6.63 -2.57 3.32
CA ALA A 22 7.77 -3.25 3.93
C ALA A 22 7.85 -4.73 3.53
N GLU A 23 6.72 -5.44 3.55
CA GLU A 23 6.65 -6.84 3.14
C GLU A 23 6.88 -7.02 1.63
N GLY A 24 6.48 -6.04 0.81
CA GLY A 24 6.80 -6.03 -0.63
C GLY A 24 8.30 -5.88 -0.88
N LEU A 25 8.94 -4.94 -0.18
CA LEU A 25 10.38 -4.72 -0.24
C LEU A 25 11.18 -5.92 0.28
N ALA A 26 10.68 -6.59 1.32
CA ALA A 26 11.32 -7.77 1.92
C ALA A 26 11.38 -8.99 0.99
N THR A 27 10.63 -9.00 -0.12
CA THR A 27 10.73 -10.06 -1.13
C THR A 27 12.06 -10.08 -1.88
N GLY A 28 12.81 -8.98 -1.85
CA GLY A 28 14.05 -8.83 -2.63
C GLY A 28 13.84 -8.62 -4.13
N LEU A 29 12.58 -8.47 -4.59
CA LEU A 29 12.27 -8.13 -5.97
C LEU A 29 12.75 -6.71 -6.32
N GLU A 30 13.01 -6.48 -7.60
CA GLU A 30 13.44 -5.18 -8.14
C GLU A 30 12.67 -4.82 -9.42
N GLY A 31 12.77 -3.56 -9.85
CA GLY A 31 12.15 -3.06 -11.08
C GLY A 31 10.64 -3.32 -11.15
N ASP A 32 10.15 -3.69 -12.32
CA ASP A 32 8.72 -3.95 -12.56
C ASP A 32 8.15 -5.08 -11.69
N ALA A 33 8.96 -6.09 -11.34
CA ALA A 33 8.50 -7.18 -10.48
C ALA A 33 8.17 -6.69 -9.07
N LEU A 34 9.00 -5.78 -8.53
CA LEU A 34 8.70 -5.13 -7.25
C LEU A 34 7.45 -4.26 -7.33
N LEU A 35 7.28 -3.48 -8.41
CA LEU A 35 6.11 -2.62 -8.58
C LEU A 35 4.81 -3.43 -8.67
N GLN A 36 4.84 -4.57 -9.34
CA GLN A 36 3.72 -5.52 -9.37
C GLN A 36 3.42 -6.09 -7.99
N GLU A 37 4.45 -6.46 -7.24
CA GLU A 37 4.28 -7.01 -5.89
C GLU A 37 3.72 -5.96 -4.92
N LEU A 38 4.19 -4.72 -4.98
CA LEU A 38 3.63 -3.61 -4.20
C LEU A 38 2.17 -3.37 -4.56
N ALA A 39 1.82 -3.37 -5.85
CA ALA A 39 0.43 -3.23 -6.28
C ALA A 39 -0.46 -4.36 -5.74
N ARG A 40 0.01 -5.61 -5.83
CA ARG A 40 -0.70 -6.79 -5.29
C ARG A 40 -0.94 -6.66 -3.79
N ARG A 41 0.07 -6.23 -3.04
CA ARG A 41 0.00 -6.06 -1.59
C ARG A 41 -0.92 -4.92 -1.18
N TYR A 42 -0.89 -3.78 -1.86
CA TYR A 42 -1.82 -2.69 -1.57
C TYR A 42 -3.28 -3.06 -1.83
N VAL A 43 -3.57 -3.78 -2.92
CA VAL A 43 -4.93 -4.29 -3.20
C VAL A 43 -5.36 -5.27 -2.11
N ALA A 44 -4.50 -6.21 -1.71
CA ALA A 44 -4.79 -7.16 -0.64
C ALA A 44 -5.01 -6.46 0.72
N ALA A 45 -4.19 -5.46 1.03
CA ALA A 45 -4.26 -4.70 2.27
C ALA A 45 -5.58 -3.94 2.44
N MET A 46 -6.25 -3.56 1.33
CA MET A 46 -7.57 -2.94 1.40
C MET A 46 -8.65 -3.86 1.99
N GLY A 47 -8.41 -5.17 2.05
CA GLY A 47 -9.27 -6.12 2.77
C GLY A 47 -9.21 -6.00 4.30
N ASP A 48 -8.23 -5.28 4.87
CA ASP A 48 -8.04 -5.05 6.31
C ASP A 48 -8.28 -3.59 6.68
N MET A 49 -9.28 -2.93 6.08
CA MET A 49 -9.56 -1.51 6.30
C MET A 49 -10.76 -1.23 7.22
N GLU A 50 -11.47 -2.27 7.66
CA GLU A 50 -12.61 -2.14 8.56
C GLU A 50 -12.19 -1.47 9.87
N GLY A 51 -12.87 -0.37 10.23
CA GLY A 51 -12.54 0.41 11.44
C GLY A 51 -11.27 1.27 11.35
N ARG A 52 -10.51 1.24 10.25
CA ARG A 52 -9.22 1.93 10.11
C ARG A 52 -9.25 3.26 9.35
N LYS A 53 -10.42 3.62 8.78
CA LYS A 53 -10.72 4.89 8.09
C LYS A 53 -9.70 5.28 6.99
N PRO A 54 -9.50 4.46 5.94
CA PRO A 54 -8.58 4.80 4.87
C PRO A 54 -8.93 6.11 4.17
N GLY A 55 -7.91 6.90 3.85
CA GLY A 55 -8.08 8.15 3.11
C GLY A 55 -8.66 7.93 1.69
N PRO A 56 -9.48 8.85 1.15
CA PRO A 56 -10.17 8.67 -0.14
C PRO A 56 -9.19 8.51 -1.32
N THR A 57 -8.05 9.19 -1.30
CA THR A 57 -7.01 9.04 -2.32
C THR A 57 -6.35 7.66 -2.29
N SER A 58 -6.18 7.06 -1.10
CA SER A 58 -5.66 5.69 -0.96
C SER A 58 -6.67 4.67 -1.50
N ILE A 59 -7.95 4.83 -1.16
CA ILE A 59 -9.03 3.97 -1.68
C ILE A 59 -9.06 4.03 -3.22
N LEU A 60 -9.19 5.25 -3.78
CA LEU A 60 -9.28 5.44 -5.22
C LEU A 60 -8.01 4.99 -5.96
N GLY A 61 -6.83 5.25 -5.41
CA GLY A 61 -5.56 4.84 -6.02
C GLY A 61 -5.43 3.32 -6.07
N THR A 62 -5.74 2.64 -4.97
CA THR A 62 -5.64 1.17 -4.90
C THR A 62 -6.71 0.45 -5.71
N SER A 63 -7.93 1.00 -5.82
CA SER A 63 -9.01 0.39 -6.62
C SER A 63 -8.74 0.41 -8.13
N GLN A 64 -7.77 1.20 -8.59
CA GLN A 64 -7.38 1.29 -10.00
C GLN A 64 -6.21 0.36 -10.36
N LEU A 65 -5.56 -0.26 -9.37
CA LEU A 65 -4.45 -1.17 -9.61
C LEU A 65 -4.96 -2.50 -10.18
N ARG A 66 -4.23 -3.04 -11.16
CA ARG A 66 -4.49 -4.34 -11.78
C ARG A 66 -3.24 -5.22 -11.71
N PRO A 67 -2.88 -5.72 -10.51
CA PRO A 67 -1.68 -6.54 -10.34
C PRO A 67 -1.76 -7.78 -11.23
N GLY A 68 -0.67 -8.07 -11.94
CA GLY A 68 -0.59 -9.17 -12.92
C GLY A 68 -0.80 -8.73 -14.38
N GLU A 69 -1.36 -7.55 -14.63
CA GLU A 69 -1.37 -6.96 -15.97
C GLU A 69 -0.07 -6.17 -16.22
N PRO A 70 0.52 -6.20 -17.44
CA PRO A 70 1.65 -5.34 -17.79
C PRO A 70 1.35 -3.86 -17.52
N GLY A 71 2.14 -3.23 -16.66
CA GLY A 71 1.93 -1.83 -16.25
C GLY A 71 0.73 -1.61 -15.33
N GLY A 72 0.06 -2.65 -14.83
CA GLY A 72 -1.12 -2.56 -13.95
C GLY A 72 -0.86 -1.94 -12.57
N TYR A 73 0.40 -1.63 -12.25
CA TYR A 73 0.81 -0.83 -11.08
C TYR A 73 0.74 0.69 -11.33
N ARG A 74 0.41 1.12 -12.54
CA ARG A 74 0.29 2.54 -12.93
C ARG A 74 -1.17 2.96 -12.91
N ILE A 75 -1.41 4.20 -12.48
CA ILE A 75 -2.74 4.83 -12.52
C ILE A 75 -2.64 6.17 -13.26
N PRO A 76 -3.73 6.66 -13.88
CA PRO A 76 -3.74 7.97 -14.53
C PRO A 76 -3.44 9.11 -13.54
N PHE A 77 -2.91 10.21 -14.07
CA PHE A 77 -2.79 11.44 -13.31
C PHE A 77 -4.16 11.92 -12.82
N ASN A 78 -4.23 12.37 -11.56
CA ASN A 78 -5.42 12.98 -10.99
C ASN A 78 -5.02 14.31 -10.32
N PRO A 79 -5.52 15.48 -10.80
CA PRO A 79 -5.18 16.78 -10.24
C PRO A 79 -5.61 16.95 -8.78
N THR A 80 -6.54 16.13 -8.28
CA THR A 80 -6.98 16.13 -6.88
C THR A 80 -6.39 14.98 -6.05
N GLY A 81 -5.44 14.22 -6.61
CA GLY A 81 -4.74 13.12 -5.96
C GLY A 81 -3.67 13.58 -4.95
N THR A 82 -3.99 14.54 -4.09
CA THR A 82 -3.03 15.26 -3.24
C THR A 82 -2.96 14.78 -1.78
N GLY A 83 -3.62 13.66 -1.45
CA GLY A 83 -3.64 13.13 -0.08
C GLY A 83 -2.27 12.59 0.40
N CYS A 84 -2.09 12.52 1.72
CA CYS A 84 -0.85 12.02 2.36
C CYS A 84 -0.63 10.50 2.23
N GLY A 85 -1.60 9.76 1.70
CA GLY A 85 -1.62 8.29 1.67
C GLY A 85 -0.39 7.64 1.04
N ALA A 86 0.25 8.31 0.08
CA ALA A 86 1.51 7.84 -0.49
C ALA A 86 2.70 8.05 0.46
N ALA A 87 2.77 9.19 1.14
CA ALA A 87 3.85 9.54 2.05
C ALA A 87 3.87 8.62 3.29
N MET A 88 2.72 8.41 3.93
CA MET A 88 2.62 7.61 5.17
C MET A 88 3.16 6.17 5.03
N ARG A 89 3.08 5.60 3.82
CA ARG A 89 3.51 4.23 3.52
C ARG A 89 4.88 4.12 2.85
N SER A 90 5.67 5.19 2.81
CA SER A 90 6.94 5.23 2.07
C SER A 90 8.20 5.07 2.94
N LEU A 91 8.10 5.16 4.27
CA LEU A 91 9.29 5.15 5.13
C LEU A 91 10.15 3.87 4.97
N ALA A 92 9.54 2.70 4.73
CA ALA A 92 10.28 1.44 4.55
C ALA A 92 11.21 1.44 3.31
N ILE A 93 10.91 2.29 2.32
CA ILE A 93 11.75 2.47 1.13
C ILE A 93 13.15 2.97 1.56
N GLY A 94 13.21 4.00 2.39
CA GLY A 94 14.49 4.54 2.89
C GLY A 94 15.21 3.68 3.93
N LEU A 95 14.62 2.57 4.37
CA LEU A 95 15.33 1.55 5.17
C LEU A 95 15.98 0.50 4.27
N ARG A 96 15.46 0.30 3.06
CA ARG A 96 15.95 -0.71 2.10
C ARG A 96 17.12 -0.19 1.27
N TRP A 97 17.20 1.12 1.03
CA TRP A 97 18.21 1.82 0.25
C TRP A 97 18.70 3.05 1.00
#